data_AF-M1B970-F1
#
_entry.id   AF-M1B970-F1
#
_cell.length_a   1.000
_cell.length_b   1.000
_cell.length_c   1.000
_cell.angle_alpha   90.00
_cell.angle_beta   90.00
_cell.angle_gamma   90.00
#
_symmetry.space_group_name_H-M   'P 1'
#
loop_
_entity.id
_entity.type
_entity.pdbx_description
1 polymer ?
#
loop_
_entity_poly.entity_id
_entity_poly.type
_entity_poly.pdbx_seq_one_letter_code
_entity_poly.pdbx_strand_id
1 'polypeptide(L)'
;MTGIVKKAYELLESTPNAFMLQQFYNPANTQDHFDTTCPEIWEETLGNIDLTLCLYGFEPTESNILNGGKPGHHQITGKGVGFKPDILGMDLMEEHRHWKSSEGFPR
;
A
#
# COMPACT_ATOMS: atom_id res chain seq x y z
N MET A 1 -9.89 -10.54 -5.15
CA MET A 1 -9.37 -9.48 -6.04
C MET A 1 -9.13 -9.93 -7.48
N THR A 2 -8.77 -11.20 -7.70
CA THR A 2 -8.42 -11.77 -9.02
C THR A 2 -9.49 -11.55 -10.11
N GLY A 3 -10.78 -11.65 -9.78
CA GLY A 3 -11.87 -11.44 -10.75
C GLY A 3 -11.97 -10.01 -11.28
N ILE A 4 -11.77 -9.00 -10.43
CA ILE A 4 -11.83 -7.58 -10.83
C ILE A 4 -10.63 -7.24 -11.70
N VAL A 5 -9.43 -7.70 -11.31
CA VAL A 5 -8.21 -7.51 -12.11
C VAL A 5 -8.35 -8.15 -13.48
N LYS A 6 -8.80 -9.41 -13.54
CA LYS A 6 -9.07 -10.10 -14.81
C LYS A 6 -10.05 -9.30 -15.68
N LYS A 7 -11.16 -8.81 -15.08
CA LYS A 7 -12.14 -8.02 -15.82
C LYS A 7 -11.58 -6.70 -16.34
N ALA A 8 -10.71 -6.05 -15.57
CA ALA A 8 -10.02 -4.85 -16.00
C ALA A 8 -9.13 -5.10 -17.21
N TYR A 9 -8.41 -6.24 -17.25
CA TYR A 9 -7.61 -6.62 -18.43
C TYR A 9 -8.48 -6.94 -19.64
N GLU A 10 -9.58 -7.67 -19.47
CA GLU A 10 -10.55 -7.91 -20.55
C GLU A 10 -11.07 -6.59 -21.14
N LEU A 11 -11.36 -5.59 -20.30
CA LEU A 11 -11.79 -4.27 -20.75
C LEU A 11 -10.68 -3.50 -21.46
N LEU A 12 -9.44 -3.57 -20.97
CA LEU A 12 -8.27 -2.97 -21.60
C LEU A 12 -8.06 -3.54 -23.02
N GLU A 13 -8.19 -4.85 -23.19
CA GLU A 13 -8.00 -5.53 -24.48
C GLU A 13 -9.15 -5.25 -25.48
N SER A 14 -10.37 -5.07 -24.98
CA SER A 14 -11.57 -4.92 -25.82
C SER A 14 -11.97 -3.47 -26.12
N THR A 15 -11.39 -2.48 -25.44
CA THR A 15 -11.77 -1.07 -25.56
C THR A 15 -10.71 -0.28 -26.32
N PRO A 16 -10.99 0.25 -27.53
CA PRO A 16 -10.04 1.08 -28.26
C PRO A 16 -9.59 2.30 -27.44
N ASN A 17 -8.28 2.57 -27.45
CA ASN A 17 -7.64 3.66 -26.71
C ASN A 17 -7.76 3.58 -25.17
N ALA A 18 -8.13 2.43 -24.60
CA ALA A 18 -8.08 2.25 -23.16
C ALA A 18 -6.63 2.22 -22.64
N PHE A 19 -6.42 2.72 -21.43
CA PHE A 19 -5.15 2.71 -20.74
C PHE A 19 -5.34 2.28 -19.29
N MET A 20 -4.45 1.41 -18.78
CA MET A 20 -4.51 0.92 -17.41
C MET A 20 -3.31 1.44 -16.62
N LEU A 21 -3.58 2.22 -15.57
CA LEU A 21 -2.55 2.90 -14.76
C LEU A 21 -1.74 1.97 -13.86
N GLN A 22 -2.25 0.77 -13.55
CA GLN A 22 -1.54 -0.29 -12.83
C GLN A 22 -0.91 0.15 -11.49
N GLN A 23 -1.72 0.62 -10.53
CA GLN A 23 -1.27 1.18 -9.25
C GLN A 23 -0.26 0.34 -8.44
N PHE A 24 -0.24 -0.99 -8.61
CA PHE A 24 0.65 -1.89 -7.87
C PHE A 24 2.01 -2.11 -8.53
N TYR A 25 2.19 -1.64 -9.77
CA TYR A 25 3.38 -1.85 -10.58
C TYR A 25 3.94 -0.54 -11.15
N ASN A 26 3.12 0.50 -11.27
CA ASN A 26 3.52 1.77 -11.82
C ASN A 26 4.31 2.59 -10.78
N PRO A 27 5.60 2.86 -10.99
CA PRO A 27 6.43 3.60 -10.05
C PRO A 27 5.98 5.05 -9.87
N ALA A 28 5.19 5.62 -10.81
CA ALA A 28 4.60 6.94 -10.64
C ALA A 28 3.79 7.04 -9.35
N ASN A 29 3.11 5.96 -8.94
CA ASN A 29 2.33 5.93 -7.70
C ASN A 29 3.21 6.23 -6.46
N THR A 30 4.40 5.64 -6.38
CA THR A 30 5.34 5.92 -5.27
C THR A 30 6.14 7.21 -5.47
N GLN A 31 6.46 7.53 -6.72
CA GLN A 31 7.24 8.72 -7.07
C GLN A 31 6.47 10.01 -6.75
N ASP A 32 5.17 10.04 -7.04
CA ASP A 32 4.33 11.20 -6.73
C ASP A 32 4.35 11.51 -5.23
N HIS A 33 4.33 10.49 -4.35
CA HIS A 33 4.47 10.70 -2.91
C HIS A 33 5.83 11.24 -2.50
N PHE A 34 6.90 10.75 -3.12
CA PHE A 34 8.26 11.23 -2.88
C PHE A 34 8.45 12.69 -3.33
N ASP A 35 7.88 13.06 -4.47
CA ASP A 35 8.05 14.39 -5.07
C ASP A 35 7.11 15.45 -4.47
N THR A 36 5.99 15.05 -3.87
CA THR A 36 4.97 15.97 -3.35
C THR A 36 4.71 15.79 -1.86
N THR A 37 4.16 14.65 -1.45
CA THR A 37 3.76 14.38 -0.06
C THR A 37 4.93 14.47 0.91
N CYS A 38 6.12 13.98 0.52
CA CYS A 38 7.31 14.04 1.36
C CYS A 38 7.77 15.50 1.61
N PRO A 39 7.95 16.35 0.58
CA PRO A 39 8.21 17.79 0.77
C PRO A 39 7.13 18.52 1.55
N GLU A 40 5.84 18.24 1.32
CA GLU A 40 4.73 18.85 2.06
C GLU A 40 4.88 18.59 3.57
N ILE A 41 5.09 17.32 3.97
CA ILE A 41 5.34 16.96 5.38
C ILE A 41 6.59 17.66 5.91
N TRP A 42 7.67 17.71 5.12
CA TRP A 42 8.92 18.35 5.53
C TRP A 42 8.76 19.86 5.78
N GLU A 43 8.05 20.55 4.90
CA GLU A 43 7.75 21.97 5.02
C GLU A 43 6.80 22.26 6.19
N GLU A 44 5.71 21.49 6.32
CA GLU A 44 4.73 21.65 7.40
C GLU A 44 5.33 21.42 8.79
N THR A 45 6.31 20.52 8.89
CA THR A 45 7.04 20.25 10.13
C THR A 45 8.18 21.23 10.36
N LEU A 46 8.43 22.19 9.46
CA LEU A 46 9.57 23.12 9.48
C LEU A 46 10.92 22.40 9.60
N GLY A 47 11.01 21.20 9.03
CA GLY A 47 12.16 20.30 9.20
C GLY A 47 12.35 19.75 10.63
N ASN A 48 11.45 20.06 11.57
CA ASN A 48 11.47 19.57 12.95
C ASN A 48 10.72 18.24 13.06
N ILE A 49 11.18 17.25 12.30
CA ILE A 49 10.81 15.85 12.53
C ILE A 49 11.80 15.30 13.56
N ASP A 50 11.57 15.58 14.84
CA ASP A 50 12.45 15.15 15.92
C ASP A 50 12.16 13.70 16.38
N LEU A 51 13.25 12.94 16.51
CA LEU A 51 13.45 11.60 17.09
C LEU A 51 12.80 10.39 16.38
N THR A 52 13.65 9.71 15.59
CA THR A 52 13.49 8.35 15.05
C THR A 52 12.18 8.15 14.29
N LEU A 53 12.12 8.67 13.06
CA LEU A 53 11.05 8.35 12.13
C LEU A 53 11.08 6.85 11.82
N CYS A 54 10.29 6.07 12.57
CA CYS A 54 10.09 4.66 12.31
C CYS A 54 8.96 4.49 11.31
N LEU A 55 9.28 4.03 10.10
CA LEU A 55 8.26 3.65 9.12
C LEU A 55 7.76 2.25 9.42
N TYR A 56 6.49 2.14 9.83
CA TYR A 56 5.84 0.85 10.10
C TYR A 56 4.91 0.44 8.96
N GLY A 57 5.09 -0.78 8.45
CA GLY A 57 4.12 -1.41 7.55
C GLY A 57 2.96 -2.02 8.34
N PHE A 58 1.71 -1.70 8.00
CA PHE A 58 0.54 -2.23 8.71
C PHE A 58 -0.26 -3.20 7.85
N GLU A 59 -0.57 -4.38 8.41
CA GLU A 59 -1.42 -5.38 7.78
C GLU A 59 -2.47 -6.01 8.72
N PRO A 60 -3.58 -6.54 8.18
CA PRO A 60 -4.50 -7.35 8.97
C PRO A 60 -3.82 -8.64 9.46
N THR A 61 -4.02 -9.00 10.73
CA THR A 61 -3.58 -10.29 11.30
C THR A 61 -4.18 -11.45 10.52
N GLU A 62 -5.40 -11.28 10.03
CA GLU A 62 -6.10 -12.28 9.23
C GLU A 62 -5.51 -12.43 7.82
N SER A 63 -4.64 -11.51 7.37
CA SER A 63 -4.01 -11.52 6.04
C SER A 63 -2.58 -10.95 6.10
N ASN A 64 -1.72 -11.56 6.90
CA ASN A 64 -0.40 -11.06 7.27
C ASN A 64 0.73 -11.47 6.28
N ILE A 65 0.59 -11.09 5.02
CA ILE A 65 1.45 -11.52 3.91
C ILE A 65 2.85 -10.91 3.99
N LEU A 66 2.98 -9.67 4.47
CA LEU A 66 4.28 -9.00 4.58
C LEU A 66 5.16 -9.71 5.62
N ASN A 67 4.56 -10.35 6.62
CA ASN A 67 5.21 -11.22 7.61
C ASN A 67 5.26 -12.71 7.22
N GLY A 68 5.09 -13.06 5.93
CA GLY A 68 5.20 -14.43 5.44
C GLY A 68 3.97 -15.32 5.71
N GLY A 69 2.87 -14.74 6.16
CA GLY A 69 1.60 -15.41 6.32
C GLY A 69 0.87 -15.65 4.99
N LYS A 70 -0.43 -15.97 5.08
CA LYS A 70 -1.28 -16.26 3.92
C LYS A 70 -2.32 -15.16 3.71
N PRO A 71 -2.79 -14.93 2.47
CA PRO A 71 -3.94 -14.09 2.23
C PRO A 71 -5.17 -14.61 2.98
N GLY A 72 -5.93 -13.69 3.59
CA GLY A 72 -7.18 -14.03 4.28
C GLY A 72 -8.19 -12.89 4.28
N HIS A 73 -9.41 -13.20 4.68
CA HIS A 73 -10.51 -12.23 4.68
C HIS A 73 -10.45 -11.33 5.93
N HIS A 74 -10.56 -10.01 5.75
CA HIS A 74 -10.53 -9.02 6.83
C HIS A 74 -11.45 -7.83 6.54
N GLN A 75 -11.74 -7.03 7.57
CA GLN A 75 -12.65 -5.88 7.48
C GLN A 75 -11.95 -4.54 7.21
N ILE A 76 -10.62 -4.49 7.20
CA ILE A 76 -9.87 -3.26 6.91
C ILE A 76 -9.97 -2.89 5.43
N THR A 77 -10.59 -1.76 5.10
CA THR A 77 -10.63 -1.26 3.71
C THR A 77 -9.35 -0.53 3.33
N GLY A 78 -8.95 -0.63 2.06
CA GLY A 78 -7.79 0.07 1.51
C GLY A 78 -6.41 -0.49 1.88
N LYS A 79 -6.33 -1.60 2.63
CA LYS A 79 -5.08 -2.29 3.02
C LYS A 79 -5.23 -3.80 2.84
N GLY A 80 -4.15 -4.57 3.04
CA GLY A 80 -4.21 -6.03 3.08
C GLY A 80 -4.63 -6.66 1.75
N VAL A 81 -4.07 -6.17 0.63
CA VAL A 81 -4.54 -6.51 -0.73
C VAL A 81 -4.32 -7.97 -1.16
N GLY A 82 -3.77 -8.82 -0.30
CA GLY A 82 -3.65 -10.25 -0.59
C GLY A 82 -2.39 -10.65 -1.37
N PHE A 83 -1.44 -9.73 -1.58
CA PHE A 83 -0.09 -10.00 -2.11
C PHE A 83 0.86 -8.84 -1.75
N LYS A 84 2.16 -9.01 -2.01
CA LYS A 84 3.18 -7.97 -1.86
C LYS A 84 3.42 -7.27 -3.22
N PRO A 85 3.10 -5.96 -3.37
CA PRO A 85 3.40 -5.21 -4.58
C PRO A 85 4.91 -5.01 -4.79
N ASP A 86 5.36 -4.94 -6.05
CA ASP A 86 6.78 -4.76 -6.38
C ASP A 86 7.28 -3.35 -6.06
N ILE A 87 6.40 -2.35 -6.16
CA ILE A 87 6.72 -0.94 -5.83
C ILE A 87 6.71 -0.67 -4.32
N LEU A 88 6.39 -1.67 -3.48
CA LEU A 88 6.39 -1.49 -2.03
C LEU A 88 7.84 -1.51 -1.50
N GLY A 89 8.33 -0.34 -1.05
CA GLY A 89 9.66 -0.18 -0.46
C GLY A 89 9.81 -0.84 0.91
N MET A 90 9.93 -2.17 0.92
CA MET A 90 10.05 -2.97 2.15
C MET A 90 11.34 -2.68 2.93
N ASP A 91 12.38 -2.25 2.23
CA ASP A 91 13.69 -1.87 2.77
C ASP A 91 13.67 -0.52 3.49
N LEU A 92 12.64 0.30 3.25
CA LEU A 92 12.43 1.57 3.94
C LEU A 92 11.72 1.40 5.29
N MET A 93 11.10 0.24 5.54
CA MET A 93 10.29 -0.02 6.74
C MET A 93 11.14 -0.65 7.84
N GLU A 94 10.94 -0.18 9.07
CA GLU A 94 11.65 -0.74 10.23
C GLU A 94 10.99 -2.02 10.74
N GLU A 95 9.65 -2.07 10.75
CA GLU A 95 8.89 -3.24 11.20
C GLU A 95 7.53 -3.33 10.50
N HIS A 96 7.04 -4.56 10.35
CA HIS A 96 5.69 -4.86 9.85
C HIS A 96 4.78 -5.25 11.01
N ARG A 97 3.88 -4.36 11.40
CA ARG A 97 2.91 -4.59 12.47
C ARG A 97 1.61 -5.13 11.91
N HIS A 98 0.98 -5.98 12.72
CA HIS A 98 -0.31 -6.55 12.40
C HIS A 98 -1.29 -6.39 13.56
N TRP A 99 -2.57 -6.36 13.23
CA TRP A 99 -3.63 -6.14 14.21
C TRP A 99 -4.90 -6.93 13.85
N LYS A 100 -5.93 -6.99 14.69
CA LYS A 100 -7.18 -7.63 14.26
C LYS A 100 -8.12 -6.64 13.60
N SER A 101 -8.71 -7.02 12.48
CA SER A 101 -9.66 -6.18 11.77
C SER A 101 -10.92 -5.83 12.58
N SER A 102 -11.22 -6.60 13.62
CA SER A 102 -12.30 -6.33 14.58
C SER A 102 -12.02 -5.21 15.58
N GLU A 103 -10.78 -4.71 15.70
CA GLU A 103 -10.37 -3.85 16.83
C GLU A 103 -10.31 -2.33 16.51
N GLY A 104 -10.31 -1.90 15.23
CA GLY A 104 -10.41 -0.46 14.81
C GLY A 104 -9.16 0.42 15.08
N PHE A 105 -8.80 1.39 14.18
CA PHE A 105 -7.36 1.82 13.92
C PHE A 105 -6.64 2.22 15.20
N PRO A 106 -5.43 1.72 15.51
CA PRO A 106 -4.77 2.14 16.74
C PRO A 106 -4.54 3.64 16.56
N ARG A 107 -5.11 4.43 17.46
CA ARG A 107 -4.92 5.88 17.47
C ARG A 107 -3.68 6.22 18.26
#